data_AF-A0A0R3TUR4-F1
#
_entry.id   AF-A0A0R3TUR4-F1
#
_cell.length_a   1.000
_cell.length_b   1.000
_cell.length_c   1.000
_cell.angle_alpha   90.00
_cell.angle_beta   90.00
_cell.angle_gamma   90.00
#
_symmetry.space_group_name_H-M   'P 1'
#
loop_
_entity.id
_entity.type
_entity.pdbx_description
1 polymer ?
#
loop_
_entity_poly.entity_id
_entity_poly.type
_entity_poly.pdbx_seq_one_letter_code
_entity_poly.pdbx_strand_id
1 'polypeptide(L)'
;MSLGFSRLCPSFNNVVNDPLLLSFFLQYLSSTKLENIFRLWLELSSCKSRKSNNQEEFDFKSEEKVLSDEELDKLRKMISELAVNNVTTIYFRYLSPEAKLAVDLNAELLSHTLLRIIENPNNILALEPCFRFAESKLRLSLFPGFLKSELFSQFCSEIIINDQLTLNDVLFEESLLVFFVEFLAGDPTSTLLTFLLAVNAYRKEFHELMLKQDHHETIEERYGQLLHDATTICAKYLSPASDDFMGLTLEQYRDVLDSACSEKEPQINCFDDLYKLIFKTVEKNILPSFFHSAPFERYRGNFMKKSG
;
A
#
# COMPACT_ATOMS: atom_id res chain seq x y z
N MET A 1 1.57 -7.26 11.14
CA MET A 1 2.45 -6.25 10.53
C MET A 1 2.15 -6.18 9.05
N SER A 2 2.38 -5.05 8.37
CA SER A 2 2.32 -5.05 6.91
C SER A 2 3.41 -5.98 6.38
N LEU A 3 3.11 -6.73 5.32
CA LEU A 3 4.17 -7.24 4.43
C LEU A 3 5.08 -6.05 4.11
N GLY A 4 6.40 -6.22 4.19
CA GLY A 4 7.33 -5.20 3.71
C GLY A 4 7.03 -4.87 2.23
N PHE A 5 7.49 -3.71 1.76
CA PHE A 5 7.33 -3.33 0.36
C PHE A 5 8.59 -2.64 -0.13
N SER A 6 8.84 -2.72 -1.44
CA SER A 6 9.90 -1.96 -2.07
C SER A 6 9.36 -0.63 -2.58
N ARG A 7 10.08 0.46 -2.31
CA ARG A 7 9.78 1.80 -2.82
C ARG A 7 10.06 1.91 -4.33
N LEU A 8 10.73 0.93 -4.92
CA LEU A 8 10.96 0.81 -6.36
C LEU A 8 9.75 0.22 -7.12
N CYS A 9 8.86 -0.49 -6.43
CA CYS A 9 7.62 -1.02 -6.97
C CYS A 9 6.44 -0.83 -5.99
N PRO A 10 6.15 0.43 -5.57
CA PRO A 10 5.18 0.67 -4.52
C PRO A 10 3.75 0.45 -5.03
N SER A 11 2.82 0.08 -4.15
CA SER A 11 1.38 0.25 -4.41
C SER A 11 0.93 1.68 -4.11
N PHE A 12 -0.29 2.05 -4.50
CA PHE A 12 -0.86 3.37 -4.17
C PHE A 12 -0.85 3.63 -2.65
N ASN A 13 -1.21 2.63 -1.85
CA ASN A 13 -1.22 2.76 -0.40
C ASN A 13 0.20 2.95 0.15
N ASN A 14 1.22 2.39 -0.49
CA ASN A 14 2.61 2.62 -0.09
C ASN A 14 3.03 4.06 -0.37
N VAL A 15 2.70 4.60 -1.54
CA VAL A 15 3.01 5.99 -1.91
C VAL A 15 2.36 6.98 -0.95
N VAL A 16 1.11 6.74 -0.52
CA VAL A 16 0.41 7.66 0.40
C VAL A 16 0.99 7.63 1.82
N ASN A 17 1.55 6.49 2.25
CA ASN A 17 2.06 6.31 3.61
C ASN A 17 3.56 6.55 3.77
N ASP A 18 4.34 6.52 2.68
CA ASP A 18 5.77 6.82 2.68
C ASP A 18 6.00 8.32 2.42
N PRO A 19 6.57 9.09 3.35
CA PRO A 19 6.72 10.54 3.20
C PRO A 19 7.54 10.97 1.99
N LEU A 20 8.56 10.19 1.61
CA LEU A 20 9.43 10.52 0.47
C LEU A 20 8.68 10.27 -0.83
N LEU A 21 8.08 9.10 -1.01
CA LEU A 21 7.24 8.79 -2.19
C LEU A 21 6.08 9.76 -2.32
N LEU A 22 5.42 10.11 -1.21
CA LEU A 22 4.32 11.07 -1.20
C LEU A 22 4.76 12.44 -1.72
N SER A 23 5.96 12.90 -1.36
CA SER A 23 6.48 14.19 -1.82
C SER A 23 6.65 14.24 -3.36
N PHE A 24 7.20 13.18 -3.96
CA PHE A 24 7.33 13.05 -5.42
C PHE A 24 5.97 12.89 -6.10
N PHE A 25 5.04 12.15 -5.49
CA PHE A 25 3.70 12.00 -6.01
C PHE A 25 2.93 13.33 -5.99
N LEU A 26 3.04 14.11 -4.92
CA LEU A 26 2.45 15.45 -4.85
C LEU A 26 3.04 16.37 -5.91
N GLN A 27 4.35 16.34 -6.14
CA GLN A 27 5.00 17.10 -7.22
C GLN A 27 4.45 16.71 -8.60
N TYR A 28 4.23 15.41 -8.84
CA TYR A 28 3.60 14.90 -10.06
C TYR A 28 2.15 15.38 -10.21
N LEU A 29 1.38 15.40 -9.12
CA LEU A 29 0.00 15.89 -9.15
C LEU A 29 -0.06 17.41 -9.40
N SER A 30 0.88 18.19 -8.86
CA SER A 30 0.98 19.62 -9.13
C SER A 30 1.38 19.89 -10.59
N SER A 31 2.29 19.10 -11.17
CA SER A 31 2.69 19.25 -12.59
C SER A 31 1.57 18.92 -13.56
N THR A 32 0.68 17.98 -13.18
CA THR A 32 -0.53 17.64 -13.95
C THR A 32 -1.73 18.54 -13.65
N LYS A 33 -1.62 19.47 -12.68
CA LYS A 33 -2.71 20.32 -12.17
C LYS A 33 -3.91 19.54 -11.60
N LEU A 34 -3.69 18.32 -11.12
CA LEU A 34 -4.72 17.43 -10.59
C LEU A 34 -4.58 17.19 -9.08
N GLU A 35 -3.77 18.00 -8.38
CA GLU A 35 -3.58 17.92 -6.92
C GLU A 35 -4.88 18.05 -6.10
N ASN A 36 -5.85 18.82 -6.60
CA ASN A 36 -7.13 19.01 -5.91
C ASN A 36 -7.94 17.71 -5.81
N ILE A 37 -7.76 16.78 -6.75
CA ILE A 37 -8.40 15.45 -6.69
C ILE A 37 -7.88 14.68 -5.47
N PHE A 38 -6.57 14.73 -5.23
CA PHE A 38 -5.96 14.09 -4.07
C PHE A 38 -6.40 14.74 -2.76
N ARG A 39 -6.45 16.08 -2.71
CA ARG A 39 -6.95 16.84 -1.54
C ARG A 39 -8.40 16.50 -1.23
N LEU A 40 -9.27 16.45 -2.24
CA LEU A 40 -10.67 16.05 -2.11
C LEU A 40 -10.78 14.62 -1.55
N TRP A 41 -10.02 13.68 -2.11
CA TRP A 41 -10.00 12.29 -1.64
C TRP A 41 -9.53 12.16 -0.18
N LEU A 42 -8.48 12.90 0.22
CA LEU A 42 -7.99 12.91 1.60
C LEU A 42 -9.03 13.47 2.59
N GLU A 43 -9.72 14.55 2.21
CA GLU A 43 -10.75 15.15 3.08
C GLU A 43 -11.96 14.23 3.22
N LEU A 44 -12.44 13.64 2.12
CA LEU A 44 -13.55 12.69 2.13
C LEU A 44 -13.22 11.38 2.86
N SER A 45 -12.02 10.83 2.68
CA SER A 45 -11.57 9.62 3.41
C SER A 45 -11.50 9.87 4.91
N SER A 46 -10.99 11.03 5.33
CA SER A 46 -10.96 11.45 6.73
C SER A 46 -12.35 11.57 7.34
N CYS A 47 -13.32 12.13 6.60
CA CYS A 47 -14.70 12.24 7.07
C CYS A 47 -15.41 10.88 7.16
N LYS A 48 -15.12 9.95 6.24
CA LYS A 48 -15.65 8.57 6.30
C LYS A 48 -15.14 7.78 7.49
N SER A 49 -13.83 7.83 7.75
CA SER A 49 -13.21 7.12 8.88
C SER A 49 -13.85 7.53 10.22
N ARG A 50 -14.22 8.80 10.38
CA ARG A 50 -14.90 9.31 11.59
C ARG A 50 -16.35 8.84 11.76
N LYS A 51 -17.03 8.39 10.69
CA LYS A 51 -18.44 7.98 10.71
C LYS A 51 -18.67 6.46 10.63
N SER A 52 -17.63 5.65 10.41
CA SER A 52 -17.73 4.19 10.35
C SER A 52 -18.24 3.51 11.64
N ASN A 53 -18.54 4.27 12.70
CA ASN A 53 -19.18 3.77 13.92
C ASN A 53 -20.72 3.71 13.84
N ASN A 54 -21.36 4.31 12.83
CA ASN A 54 -22.82 4.27 12.65
C ASN A 54 -23.15 3.95 11.18
N GLN A 55 -23.32 2.66 10.87
CA GLN A 55 -23.73 2.19 9.55
C GLN A 55 -25.23 2.42 9.34
N GLU A 56 -25.59 3.41 8.53
CA GLU A 56 -26.85 3.40 7.78
C GLU A 56 -26.48 3.28 6.30
N GLU A 57 -26.76 2.12 5.71
CA GLU A 57 -26.79 1.94 4.25
C GLU A 57 -27.91 2.80 3.68
N PHE A 58 -27.56 3.76 2.83
CA PHE A 58 -28.53 4.63 2.18
C PHE A 58 -28.76 4.18 0.74
N ASP A 59 -29.98 3.74 0.47
CA ASP A 59 -30.47 3.42 -0.88
C ASP A 59 -30.88 4.72 -1.59
N PHE A 60 -30.15 5.05 -2.65
CA PHE A 60 -30.35 6.28 -3.41
C PHE A 60 -31.30 6.05 -4.58
N LYS A 61 -32.40 6.82 -4.62
CA LYS A 61 -33.46 6.72 -5.63
C LYS A 61 -33.50 7.98 -6.49
N SER A 62 -32.51 8.20 -7.33
CA SER A 62 -32.70 9.13 -8.46
C SER A 62 -32.34 8.45 -9.76
N GLU A 63 -33.17 8.67 -10.79
CA GLU A 63 -32.88 8.28 -12.16
C GLU A 63 -31.66 9.07 -12.66
N GLU A 64 -30.72 8.39 -13.33
CA GLU A 64 -29.54 8.98 -13.97
C GLU A 64 -30.00 9.88 -15.13
N LYS A 65 -30.35 11.13 -14.81
CA LYS A 65 -30.68 12.16 -15.80
C LYS A 65 -29.69 13.32 -15.68
N VAL A 66 -29.00 13.62 -16.77
CA VAL A 66 -28.18 14.84 -16.87
C VAL A 66 -29.10 16.05 -16.81
N LEU A 67 -28.87 16.92 -15.83
CA LEU A 67 -29.65 18.13 -15.63
C LEU A 67 -29.22 19.23 -16.61
N SER A 68 -30.16 20.09 -16.99
CA SER A 68 -29.86 21.32 -17.75
C SER A 68 -29.11 22.33 -16.88
N ASP A 69 -28.40 23.27 -17.51
CA ASP A 69 -27.65 24.31 -16.79
C ASP A 69 -28.56 25.15 -15.87
N GLU A 70 -29.80 25.43 -16.29
CA GLU A 70 -30.79 26.14 -15.47
C GLU A 70 -31.22 25.36 -14.22
N GLU A 71 -31.30 24.03 -14.31
CA GLU A 71 -31.60 23.15 -13.18
C GLU A 71 -30.41 23.07 -12.22
N LEU A 72 -29.18 22.98 -12.75
CA LEU A 72 -27.96 22.99 -11.96
C LEU A 72 -27.83 24.30 -11.16
N ASP A 73 -28.10 25.45 -11.79
CA ASP A 73 -28.02 26.75 -11.11
C ASP A 73 -29.06 26.90 -10.00
N LYS A 74 -30.27 26.34 -10.17
CA LYS A 74 -31.27 26.27 -9.09
C LYS A 74 -30.75 25.45 -7.91
N LEU A 75 -30.16 24.27 -8.15
CA LEU A 75 -29.60 23.43 -7.10
C LEU A 75 -28.43 24.12 -6.39
N ARG A 76 -27.51 24.76 -7.12
CA ARG A 76 -26.39 25.52 -6.53
C ARG A 76 -26.88 26.62 -5.61
N LYS A 77 -27.93 27.35 -6.00
CA LYS A 77 -28.55 28.37 -5.16
C LYS A 77 -29.14 27.78 -3.88
N MET A 78 -29.89 26.68 -4.00
CA MET A 78 -30.45 25.98 -2.84
C MET A 78 -29.35 25.49 -1.88
N ILE A 79 -28.26 24.92 -2.41
CA ILE A 79 -27.11 24.48 -1.60
C ILE A 79 -26.48 25.67 -0.87
N SER A 80 -26.45 26.85 -1.51
CA SER A 80 -25.85 28.04 -0.93
C SER A 80 -26.62 28.61 0.27
N GLU A 81 -27.89 28.26 0.41
CA GLU A 81 -28.76 28.66 1.51
C GLU A 81 -28.72 27.65 2.68
N LEU A 82 -28.03 26.51 2.52
CA LEU A 82 -27.90 25.49 3.56
C LEU A 82 -26.96 25.91 4.70
N ALA A 83 -27.19 25.31 5.88
CA ALA A 83 -26.30 25.50 7.03
C ALA A 83 -24.87 25.00 6.75
N VAL A 84 -23.90 25.66 7.37
CA VAL A 84 -22.48 25.27 7.27
C VAL A 84 -22.26 23.94 8.00
N ASN A 85 -21.77 22.95 7.27
CA ASN A 85 -21.41 21.62 7.78
C ASN A 85 -20.30 21.03 6.88
N ASN A 86 -19.91 19.77 7.12
CA ASN A 86 -18.84 19.13 6.33
C ASN A 86 -19.19 19.02 4.83
N VAL A 87 -20.45 18.75 4.48
CA VAL A 87 -20.90 18.62 3.08
C VAL A 87 -20.81 19.96 2.36
N THR A 88 -21.42 21.01 2.93
CA THR A 88 -21.41 22.35 2.33
C THR A 88 -20.01 22.94 2.29
N THR A 89 -19.18 22.68 3.30
CA THR A 89 -17.77 23.10 3.32
C THR A 89 -16.97 22.46 2.17
N ILE A 90 -17.13 21.15 1.93
CA ILE A 90 -16.44 20.46 0.84
C ILE A 90 -16.98 20.93 -0.51
N TYR A 91 -18.31 21.10 -0.64
CA TYR A 91 -18.92 21.64 -1.85
C TYR A 91 -18.31 23.00 -2.23
N PHE A 92 -18.30 23.98 -1.34
CA PHE A 92 -17.75 25.31 -1.65
C PHE A 92 -16.24 25.33 -1.86
N ARG A 93 -15.52 24.33 -1.34
CA ARG A 93 -14.07 24.25 -1.49
C ARG A 93 -13.64 23.64 -2.82
N TYR A 94 -14.37 22.63 -3.31
CA TYR A 94 -13.95 21.84 -4.47
C TYR A 94 -14.96 21.77 -5.63
N LEU A 95 -16.26 21.94 -5.38
CA LEU A 95 -17.32 21.61 -6.35
C LEU A 95 -18.12 22.83 -6.83
N SER A 96 -18.13 23.92 -6.06
CA SER A 96 -18.82 25.14 -6.48
C SER A 96 -18.10 25.81 -7.65
N PRO A 97 -18.81 26.59 -8.49
CA PRO A 97 -18.17 27.36 -9.56
C PRO A 97 -17.07 28.31 -9.07
N GLU A 98 -17.19 28.81 -7.84
CA GLU A 98 -16.24 29.73 -7.20
C GLU A 98 -15.15 29.01 -6.39
N ALA A 99 -15.05 27.69 -6.50
CA ALA A 99 -14.12 26.87 -5.72
C ALA A 99 -12.67 27.25 -6.03
N LYS A 100 -11.91 27.63 -4.99
CA LYS A 100 -10.47 27.91 -5.11
C LYS A 100 -9.66 26.64 -5.38
N LEU A 101 -10.17 25.49 -4.93
CA LEU A 101 -9.55 24.17 -5.13
C LEU A 101 -10.45 23.32 -6.03
N ALA A 102 -10.96 23.91 -7.12
CA ALA A 102 -11.90 23.24 -8.01
C ALA A 102 -11.42 21.86 -8.47
N VAL A 103 -12.34 20.90 -8.47
CA VAL A 103 -12.19 19.57 -9.04
C VAL A 103 -13.18 19.45 -10.20
N ASP A 104 -12.65 19.16 -11.38
CA ASP A 104 -13.46 19.00 -12.58
C ASP A 104 -14.21 17.66 -12.54
N LEU A 105 -15.53 17.74 -12.50
CA LEU A 105 -16.44 16.60 -12.56
C LEU A 105 -17.19 16.65 -13.88
N ASN A 106 -17.44 15.49 -14.49
CA ASN A 106 -18.33 15.44 -15.65
C ASN A 106 -19.77 15.87 -15.25
N ALA A 107 -20.55 16.32 -16.24
CA ALA A 107 -21.87 16.91 -15.99
C ALA A 107 -22.84 15.96 -15.27
N GLU A 108 -22.76 14.66 -15.60
CA GLU A 108 -23.58 13.61 -14.98
C GLU A 108 -23.28 13.44 -13.49
N LEU A 109 -22.00 13.28 -13.14
CA LEU A 109 -21.56 13.13 -11.75
C LEU A 109 -21.84 14.39 -10.94
N LEU A 110 -21.66 15.58 -11.54
CA LEU A 110 -22.00 16.83 -10.90
C LEU A 110 -23.50 16.90 -10.59
N SER A 111 -24.35 16.65 -11.59
CA SER A 111 -25.82 16.64 -11.44
C SER A 111 -26.26 15.72 -10.30
N HIS A 112 -25.79 14.49 -10.34
CA HIS A 112 -26.08 13.47 -9.33
C HIS A 112 -25.60 13.86 -7.92
N THR A 113 -24.42 14.49 -7.83
CA THR A 113 -23.88 14.96 -6.54
C THR A 113 -24.72 16.09 -5.96
N LEU A 114 -25.12 17.09 -6.76
CA LEU A 114 -25.90 18.22 -6.26
C LEU A 114 -27.28 17.78 -5.73
N LEU A 115 -27.95 16.85 -6.43
CA LEU A 115 -29.21 16.27 -5.99
C LEU A 115 -29.06 15.58 -4.62
N ARG A 116 -28.02 14.75 -4.45
CA ARG A 116 -27.72 14.08 -3.18
C ARG A 116 -27.48 15.04 -2.02
N ILE A 117 -26.79 16.15 -2.28
CA ILE A 117 -26.56 17.19 -1.25
C ILE A 117 -27.89 17.80 -0.81
N ILE A 118 -28.79 18.12 -1.74
CA ILE A 118 -30.10 18.68 -1.40
C ILE A 118 -30.98 17.71 -0.63
N GLU A 119 -30.98 16.42 -1.01
CA GLU A 119 -31.75 15.40 -0.31
C GLU A 119 -31.24 15.16 1.12
N ASN A 120 -29.92 15.21 1.32
CA ASN A 120 -29.30 14.86 2.59
C ASN A 120 -28.16 15.84 2.97
N PRO A 121 -28.47 17.11 3.26
CA PRO A 121 -27.47 18.18 3.35
C PRO A 121 -26.49 18.02 4.52
N ASN A 122 -26.83 17.22 5.53
CA ASN A 122 -26.00 16.97 6.70
C ASN A 122 -25.26 15.61 6.67
N ASN A 123 -25.48 14.80 5.62
CA ASN A 123 -24.87 13.48 5.49
C ASN A 123 -23.68 13.50 4.52
N ILE A 124 -22.51 13.07 4.99
CA ILE A 124 -21.29 13.04 4.14
C ILE A 124 -21.41 12.02 3.01
N LEU A 125 -22.27 11.00 3.17
CA LEU A 125 -22.54 10.01 2.15
C LEU A 125 -23.21 10.61 0.90
N ALA A 126 -23.74 11.84 0.99
CA ALA A 126 -24.14 12.61 -0.19
C ALA A 126 -22.98 12.80 -1.19
N LEU A 127 -21.73 12.85 -0.70
CA LEU A 127 -20.51 13.00 -1.49
C LEU A 127 -19.83 11.66 -1.83
N GLU A 128 -20.50 10.52 -1.59
CA GLU A 128 -20.00 9.20 -1.97
C GLU A 128 -19.60 9.11 -3.46
N PRO A 129 -20.37 9.65 -4.42
CA PRO A 129 -19.99 9.61 -5.82
C PRO A 129 -18.67 10.35 -6.10
N CYS A 130 -18.46 11.51 -5.48
CA CYS A 130 -17.21 12.26 -5.58
C CYS A 130 -16.03 11.50 -4.98
N PHE A 131 -16.24 10.82 -3.85
CA PHE A 131 -15.20 9.99 -3.24
C PHE A 131 -14.77 8.87 -4.17
N ARG A 132 -15.74 8.10 -4.72
CA ARG A 132 -15.47 7.01 -5.66
C ARG A 132 -14.80 7.49 -6.93
N PHE A 133 -15.23 8.64 -7.46
CA PHE A 133 -14.58 9.28 -8.60
C PHE A 133 -13.12 9.63 -8.30
N ALA A 134 -12.86 10.33 -7.20
CA ALA A 134 -11.51 10.75 -6.84
C ALA A 134 -10.60 9.54 -6.58
N GLU A 135 -11.10 8.53 -5.86
CA GLU A 135 -10.36 7.28 -5.62
C GLU A 135 -10.05 6.53 -6.93
N SER A 136 -11.04 6.38 -7.81
CA SER A 136 -10.87 5.75 -9.12
C SER A 136 -9.85 6.51 -9.98
N LYS A 137 -9.96 7.84 -10.04
CA LYS A 137 -9.02 8.67 -10.80
C LYS A 137 -7.60 8.58 -10.26
N LEU A 138 -7.44 8.56 -8.93
CA LEU A 138 -6.15 8.37 -8.28
C LEU A 138 -5.55 6.99 -8.59
N ARG A 139 -6.29 5.92 -8.33
CA ARG A 139 -5.79 4.53 -8.43
C ARG A 139 -5.61 4.06 -9.87
N LEU A 140 -6.51 4.43 -10.79
CA LEU A 140 -6.55 3.88 -12.15
C LEU A 140 -5.86 4.76 -13.19
N SER A 141 -5.66 6.05 -12.90
CA SER A 141 -5.09 7.00 -13.88
C SER A 141 -3.86 7.72 -13.36
N LEU A 142 -3.96 8.44 -12.24
CA LEU A 142 -2.87 9.29 -11.74
C LEU A 142 -1.70 8.48 -11.18
N PHE A 143 -1.98 7.44 -10.39
CA PHE A 143 -0.94 6.60 -9.80
C PHE A 143 -0.18 5.78 -10.86
N PRO A 144 -0.83 5.08 -11.81
CA PRO A 144 -0.10 4.44 -12.91
C PRO A 144 0.65 5.44 -13.80
N GLY A 145 0.11 6.65 -13.96
CA GLY A 145 0.78 7.75 -14.64
C GLY A 145 2.05 8.21 -13.92
N PHE A 146 2.00 8.32 -12.58
CA PHE A 146 3.15 8.64 -11.74
C PHE A 146 4.26 7.59 -11.87
N LEU A 147 3.92 6.29 -11.78
CA LEU A 147 4.91 5.21 -11.92
C LEU A 147 5.62 5.19 -13.28
N LYS A 148 5.01 5.79 -14.31
CA LYS A 148 5.59 5.94 -15.66
C LYS A 148 6.26 7.29 -15.89
N SER A 149 6.24 8.19 -14.90
CA SER A 149 6.72 9.56 -15.04
C SER A 149 8.23 9.66 -14.80
N GLU A 150 8.84 10.71 -15.37
CA GLU A 150 10.24 11.06 -15.10
C GLU A 150 10.50 11.35 -13.61
N LEU A 151 9.51 11.86 -12.88
CA LEU A 151 9.63 12.12 -11.44
C LEU A 151 9.82 10.82 -10.64
N PHE A 152 9.09 9.76 -10.99
CA PHE A 152 9.29 8.47 -10.33
C PHE A 152 10.61 7.81 -10.77
N SER A 153 10.98 7.92 -12.05
CA SER A 153 12.30 7.48 -12.53
C SER A 153 13.44 8.19 -11.80
N GLN A 154 13.31 9.50 -11.57
CA GLN A 154 14.25 10.31 -10.81
C GLN A 154 14.31 9.84 -9.35
N PHE A 155 13.17 9.65 -8.69
CA PHE A 155 13.13 9.11 -7.32
C PHE A 155 13.89 7.78 -7.22
N CYS A 156 13.60 6.83 -8.11
CA CYS A 156 14.28 5.54 -8.14
C CYS A 156 15.80 5.70 -8.32
N SER A 157 16.21 6.56 -9.26
CA SER A 157 17.62 6.86 -9.51
C SER A 157 18.29 7.46 -8.27
N GLU A 158 17.67 8.45 -7.63
CA GLU A 158 18.22 9.11 -6.44
C GLU A 158 18.43 8.14 -5.28
N ILE A 159 17.46 7.26 -4.99
CA ILE A 159 17.62 6.33 -3.87
C ILE A 159 18.65 5.23 -4.15
N ILE A 160 18.81 4.81 -5.41
CA ILE A 160 19.79 3.80 -5.83
C ILE A 160 21.20 4.41 -5.85
N ILE A 161 21.35 5.62 -6.42
CA ILE A 161 22.65 6.25 -6.61
C ILE A 161 23.22 6.77 -5.29
N ASN A 162 22.38 7.23 -4.38
CA ASN A 162 22.82 7.80 -3.10
C ASN A 162 22.84 6.78 -1.96
N ASP A 163 22.84 5.48 -2.27
CA ASP A 163 22.89 4.38 -1.30
C ASP A 163 21.79 4.46 -0.22
N GLN A 164 20.58 4.89 -0.61
CA GLN A 164 19.43 5.05 0.29
C GLN A 164 18.47 3.85 0.27
N LEU A 165 18.84 2.77 -0.43
CA LEU A 165 18.06 1.54 -0.46
C LEU A 165 18.00 0.91 0.93
N THR A 166 16.82 0.42 1.29
CA THR A 166 16.58 -0.34 2.51
C THR A 166 16.59 -1.84 2.20
N LEU A 167 16.67 -2.67 3.24
CA LEU A 167 16.53 -4.11 3.06
C LEU A 167 15.16 -4.48 2.47
N ASN A 168 14.09 -3.72 2.77
CA ASN A 168 12.80 -3.94 2.12
C ASN A 168 12.84 -3.68 0.62
N ASP A 169 13.58 -2.66 0.16
CA ASP A 169 13.72 -2.42 -1.28
C ASP A 169 14.40 -3.60 -1.98
N VAL A 170 15.40 -4.20 -1.32
CA VAL A 170 16.12 -5.38 -1.81
C VAL A 170 15.26 -6.64 -1.81
N LEU A 171 14.51 -6.89 -0.73
CA LEU A 171 13.72 -8.12 -0.59
C LEU A 171 12.48 -8.19 -1.48
N PHE A 172 11.91 -7.03 -1.83
CA PHE A 172 10.61 -6.94 -2.52
C PHE A 172 10.70 -6.37 -3.94
N GLU A 173 11.89 -6.02 -4.43
CA GLU A 173 12.13 -5.73 -5.85
C GLU A 173 12.83 -6.92 -6.50
N GLU A 174 12.18 -7.57 -7.45
CA GLU A 174 12.62 -8.85 -8.03
C GLU A 174 14.01 -8.75 -8.66
N SER A 175 14.31 -7.66 -9.38
CA SER A 175 15.60 -7.49 -10.03
C SER A 175 16.71 -7.33 -9.00
N LEU A 176 16.55 -6.43 -8.03
CA LEU A 176 17.51 -6.18 -6.97
C LEU A 176 17.75 -7.40 -6.09
N LEU A 177 16.70 -8.19 -5.80
CA LEU A 177 16.81 -9.43 -5.05
C LEU A 177 17.74 -10.44 -5.75
N VAL A 178 17.68 -10.56 -7.08
CA VAL A 178 18.57 -11.45 -7.83
C VAL A 178 20.05 -11.06 -7.63
N PHE A 179 20.37 -9.77 -7.66
CA PHE A 179 21.74 -9.30 -7.40
C PHE A 179 22.16 -9.55 -5.95
N PHE A 180 21.24 -9.44 -4.99
CA PHE A 180 21.53 -9.73 -3.58
C PHE A 180 21.77 -11.23 -3.33
N VAL A 181 21.01 -12.10 -3.99
CA VAL A 181 21.24 -13.55 -3.98
C VAL A 181 22.57 -13.90 -4.65
N GLU A 182 22.91 -13.27 -5.77
CA GLU A 182 24.23 -13.42 -6.43
C GLU A 182 25.37 -13.03 -5.49
N PHE A 183 25.23 -11.92 -4.76
CA PHE A 183 26.21 -11.45 -3.79
C PHE A 183 26.46 -12.46 -2.66
N LEU A 184 25.41 -13.13 -2.17
CA LEU A 184 25.52 -14.12 -1.11
C LEU A 184 25.80 -15.55 -1.62
N ALA A 185 26.04 -15.73 -2.93
CA ALA A 185 26.25 -17.05 -3.49
C ALA A 185 27.50 -17.72 -2.89
N GLY A 186 27.28 -18.83 -2.18
CA GLY A 186 28.34 -19.57 -1.47
C GLY A 186 28.71 -19.01 -0.09
N ASP A 187 28.07 -17.93 0.36
CA ASP A 187 28.23 -17.39 1.71
C ASP A 187 27.27 -18.11 2.69
N PRO A 188 27.72 -18.62 3.85
CA PRO A 188 26.85 -19.23 4.84
C PRO A 188 25.73 -18.29 5.35
N THR A 189 25.96 -16.98 5.34
CA THR A 189 24.98 -15.95 5.72
C THR A 189 23.80 -15.84 4.73
N SER A 190 23.91 -16.41 3.52
CA SER A 190 22.78 -16.59 2.60
C SER A 190 21.58 -17.26 3.26
N THR A 191 21.85 -18.09 4.27
CA THR A 191 20.80 -18.77 5.00
C THR A 191 19.84 -17.81 5.72
N LEU A 192 20.36 -16.69 6.25
CA LEU A 192 19.54 -15.64 6.87
C LEU A 192 18.58 -15.01 5.87
N LEU A 193 19.05 -14.75 4.64
CA LEU A 193 18.20 -14.26 3.54
C LEU A 193 17.13 -15.30 3.19
N THR A 194 17.49 -16.57 3.02
CA THR A 194 16.52 -17.61 2.64
C THR A 194 15.45 -17.84 3.71
N PHE A 195 15.76 -17.61 4.99
CA PHE A 195 14.77 -17.58 6.07
C PHE A 195 13.78 -16.42 5.87
N LEU A 196 14.26 -15.19 5.67
CA LEU A 196 13.39 -14.02 5.45
C LEU A 196 12.46 -14.23 4.25
N LEU A 197 12.98 -14.77 3.15
CA LEU A 197 12.19 -15.10 1.96
C LEU A 197 11.14 -16.17 2.25
N ALA A 198 11.49 -17.22 3.00
CA ALA A 198 10.54 -18.28 3.35
C ALA A 198 9.39 -17.76 4.24
N VAL A 199 9.68 -16.90 5.22
CA VAL A 199 8.64 -16.27 6.05
C VAL A 199 7.76 -15.32 5.23
N ASN A 200 8.34 -14.56 4.30
CA ASN A 200 7.57 -13.70 3.41
C ASN A 200 6.66 -14.51 2.47
N ALA A 201 7.14 -15.63 1.96
CA ALA A 201 6.34 -16.57 1.17
C ALA A 201 5.19 -17.16 2.00
N TYR A 202 5.45 -17.59 3.24
CA TYR A 202 4.42 -18.07 4.16
C TYR A 202 3.34 -17.01 4.42
N ARG A 203 3.72 -15.76 4.72
CA ARG A 203 2.75 -14.67 4.94
C ARG A 203 1.91 -14.39 3.69
N LYS A 204 2.52 -14.44 2.51
CA LYS A 204 1.81 -14.28 1.23
C LYS A 204 0.78 -15.39 1.08
N GLU A 205 1.20 -16.65 1.23
CA GLU A 205 0.31 -17.81 1.15
C GLU A 205 -0.84 -17.73 2.16
N PHE A 206 -0.54 -17.35 3.41
CA PHE A 206 -1.56 -17.13 4.45
C PHE A 206 -2.62 -16.13 4.00
N HIS A 207 -2.22 -14.98 3.46
CA HIS A 207 -3.16 -13.99 2.95
C HIS A 207 -3.99 -14.51 1.77
N GLU A 208 -3.37 -15.28 0.87
CA GLU A 208 -4.07 -15.84 -0.29
C GLU A 208 -5.10 -16.88 0.12
N LEU A 209 -4.74 -17.83 1.00
CA LEU A 209 -5.62 -18.90 1.47
C LEU A 209 -6.72 -18.40 2.41
N MET A 210 -6.45 -17.40 3.25
CA MET A 210 -7.41 -16.98 4.29
C MET A 210 -8.30 -15.82 3.90
N LEU A 211 -7.90 -14.94 2.97
CA LEU A 211 -8.66 -13.72 2.64
C LEU A 211 -9.36 -13.75 1.28
N LYS A 212 -8.93 -14.60 0.34
CA LYS A 212 -9.65 -14.76 -0.94
C LYS A 212 -10.87 -15.64 -0.71
N GLN A 213 -12.03 -15.24 -1.24
CA GLN A 213 -13.31 -15.93 -1.02
C GLN A 213 -13.51 -17.17 -1.91
N ASP A 214 -12.65 -17.39 -2.89
CA ASP A 214 -12.87 -18.35 -3.98
C ASP A 214 -12.00 -19.60 -3.84
N HIS A 215 -12.12 -20.27 -2.70
CA HIS A 215 -11.39 -21.51 -2.41
C HIS A 215 -12.32 -22.71 -2.45
N HIS A 216 -11.95 -23.71 -3.26
CA HIS A 216 -12.63 -25.01 -3.30
C HIS A 216 -12.34 -25.87 -2.06
N GLU A 217 -11.24 -25.57 -1.37
CA GLU A 217 -10.74 -26.32 -0.22
C GLU A 217 -11.45 -25.91 1.09
N THR A 218 -11.58 -26.87 1.99
CA THR A 218 -12.10 -26.65 3.34
C THR A 218 -11.16 -25.74 4.16
N ILE A 219 -11.64 -25.19 5.28
CA ILE A 219 -10.79 -24.39 6.17
C ILE A 219 -9.70 -25.28 6.79
N GLU A 220 -10.04 -26.52 7.10
CA GLU A 220 -9.15 -27.51 7.70
C GLU A 220 -7.99 -27.90 6.77
N GLU A 221 -8.24 -28.08 5.47
CA GLU A 221 -7.20 -28.35 4.47
C GLU A 221 -6.24 -27.16 4.34
N ARG A 222 -6.76 -25.93 4.27
CA ARG A 222 -5.96 -24.71 4.23
C ARG A 222 -5.12 -24.52 5.49
N TYR A 223 -5.69 -24.81 6.66
CA TYR A 223 -4.95 -24.83 7.91
C TYR A 223 -3.84 -25.88 7.90
N GLY A 224 -4.14 -27.10 7.43
CA GLY A 224 -3.15 -28.15 7.28
C GLY A 224 -1.96 -27.74 6.42
N GLN A 225 -2.21 -27.07 5.28
CA GLN A 225 -1.15 -26.55 4.41
C GLN A 225 -0.29 -25.49 5.12
N LEU A 226 -0.92 -24.49 5.76
CA LEU A 226 -0.19 -23.43 6.45
C LEU A 226 0.63 -23.96 7.64
N LEU A 227 0.11 -24.93 8.38
CA LEU A 227 0.85 -25.59 9.45
C LEU A 227 2.01 -26.41 8.91
N HIS A 228 1.83 -27.08 7.77
CA HIS A 228 2.90 -27.82 7.09
C HIS A 228 4.03 -26.89 6.63
N ASP A 229 3.69 -25.74 6.04
CA ASP A 229 4.66 -24.73 5.60
C ASP A 229 5.45 -24.17 6.80
N ALA A 230 4.74 -23.80 7.88
CA ALA A 230 5.36 -23.30 9.11
C ALA A 230 6.29 -24.36 9.75
N THR A 231 5.86 -25.62 9.79
CA THR A 231 6.68 -26.75 10.28
C THR A 231 7.90 -26.97 9.41
N THR A 232 7.77 -26.84 8.08
CA THR A 232 8.90 -26.98 7.13
C THR A 232 9.93 -25.87 7.32
N ILE A 233 9.49 -24.63 7.55
CA ILE A 233 10.37 -23.51 7.89
C ILE A 233 11.12 -23.82 9.20
N CYS A 234 10.42 -24.28 10.24
CA CYS A 234 11.05 -24.65 11.50
C CYS A 234 12.07 -25.78 11.33
N ALA A 235 11.70 -26.86 10.63
CA ALA A 235 12.59 -27.99 10.41
C ALA A 235 13.87 -27.60 9.64
N LYS A 236 13.76 -26.68 8.68
CA LYS A 236 14.90 -26.23 7.87
C LYS A 236 15.84 -25.28 8.61
N TYR A 237 15.28 -24.33 9.38
CA TYR A 237 16.04 -23.20 9.91
C TYR A 237 16.22 -23.22 11.43
N LEU A 238 15.47 -24.06 12.15
CA LEU A 238 15.49 -24.17 13.61
C LEU A 238 15.90 -25.58 14.07
N SER A 239 16.33 -26.50 13.21
CA SER A 239 16.72 -27.85 13.67
C SER A 239 17.94 -27.82 14.61
N PRO A 240 18.00 -28.63 15.68
CA PRO A 240 19.12 -28.67 16.64
C PRO A 240 20.50 -28.96 16.02
N ALA A 241 20.56 -29.49 14.80
CA ALA A 241 21.82 -29.63 14.05
C ALA A 241 22.44 -28.28 13.61
N SER A 242 21.76 -27.18 13.92
CA SER A 242 22.16 -25.80 13.63
C SER A 242 22.55 -25.08 14.93
N ASP A 243 23.47 -25.69 15.70
CA ASP A 243 23.89 -25.28 17.06
C ASP A 243 24.36 -23.81 17.20
N ASP A 244 24.47 -23.05 16.10
CA ASP A 244 24.96 -21.66 16.07
C ASP A 244 24.17 -20.75 15.09
N PHE A 245 23.03 -21.20 14.58
CA PHE A 245 22.45 -20.66 13.34
C PHE A 245 22.04 -19.18 13.38
N MET A 246 21.74 -18.63 14.56
CA MET A 246 21.09 -17.32 14.68
C MET A 246 21.47 -16.54 15.96
N GLY A 247 22.28 -17.12 16.86
CA GLY A 247 22.54 -16.53 18.18
C GLY A 247 21.27 -16.36 19.04
N LEU A 248 20.25 -17.20 18.83
CA LEU A 248 19.00 -17.15 19.58
C LEU A 248 19.18 -17.67 21.00
N THR A 249 18.44 -17.07 21.95
CA THR A 249 18.26 -17.67 23.27
C THR A 249 17.33 -18.88 23.18
N LEU A 250 17.48 -19.83 24.10
CA LEU A 250 16.60 -21.02 24.20
C LEU A 250 15.12 -20.65 24.38
N GLU A 251 14.83 -19.52 25.01
CA GLU A 251 13.47 -19.01 25.20
C GLU A 251 12.86 -18.55 23.87
N GLN A 252 13.55 -17.69 23.13
CA GLN A 252 13.11 -17.24 21.80
C GLN A 252 12.93 -18.39 20.81
N TYR A 253 13.79 -19.40 20.90
CA TYR A 253 13.70 -20.60 20.10
C TYR A 253 12.41 -21.38 20.39
N ARG A 254 12.08 -21.58 21.67
CA ARG A 254 10.87 -22.29 22.09
C ARG A 254 9.60 -21.52 21.73
N ASP A 255 9.59 -20.21 21.92
CA ASP A 255 8.42 -19.38 21.61
C ASP A 255 8.04 -19.45 20.12
N VAL A 256 9.03 -19.43 19.23
CA VAL A 256 8.81 -19.58 17.78
C VAL A 256 8.27 -20.97 17.45
N LEU A 257 8.83 -22.03 18.04
CA LEU A 257 8.33 -23.40 17.82
C LEU A 257 6.90 -23.58 18.35
N ASP A 258 6.59 -23.07 19.54
CA ASP A 258 5.26 -23.17 20.14
C ASP A 258 4.22 -22.41 19.31
N SER A 259 4.60 -21.29 18.69
CA SER A 259 3.72 -20.50 17.82
C SER A 259 3.58 -21.07 16.41
N ALA A 260 4.66 -21.56 15.80
CA ALA A 260 4.67 -22.03 14.41
C ALA A 260 4.26 -23.50 14.25
N CYS A 261 4.53 -24.35 15.24
CA CYS A 261 4.26 -25.80 15.21
C CYS A 261 3.06 -26.20 16.09
N SER A 262 2.12 -25.29 16.34
CA SER A 262 0.95 -25.60 17.17
C SER A 262 0.04 -26.64 16.50
N GLU A 263 -0.62 -27.52 17.28
CA GLU A 263 -1.64 -28.45 16.77
C GLU A 263 -3.00 -27.76 16.44
N LYS A 264 -3.05 -26.42 16.53
CA LYS A 264 -4.26 -25.60 16.37
C LYS A 264 -4.18 -24.75 15.10
N GLU A 265 -5.01 -23.72 15.00
CA GLU A 265 -5.07 -22.81 13.85
C GLU A 265 -3.71 -22.16 13.55
N PRO A 266 -3.33 -22.01 12.26
CA PRO A 266 -2.09 -21.35 11.87
C PRO A 266 -2.10 -19.86 12.22
N GLN A 267 -0.94 -19.32 12.57
CA GLN A 267 -0.76 -17.92 12.93
C GLN A 267 0.12 -17.19 11.91
N ILE A 268 -0.41 -16.14 11.28
CA ILE A 268 0.35 -15.32 10.31
C ILE A 268 1.63 -14.70 10.90
N ASN A 269 1.64 -14.46 12.21
CA ASN A 269 2.69 -13.76 12.94
C ASN A 269 3.64 -14.70 13.71
N CYS A 270 3.59 -16.01 13.46
CA CYS A 270 4.37 -17.00 14.22
C CYS A 270 5.89 -16.80 14.14
N PHE A 271 6.38 -16.16 13.08
CA PHE A 271 7.81 -15.86 12.89
C PHE A 271 8.16 -14.39 13.14
N ASP A 272 7.24 -13.54 13.63
CA ASP A 272 7.41 -12.08 13.63
C ASP A 272 8.66 -11.61 14.38
N ASP A 273 8.92 -12.13 15.57
CA ASP A 273 10.04 -11.67 16.39
C ASP A 273 11.38 -12.18 15.88
N LEU A 274 11.43 -13.42 15.41
CA LEU A 274 12.59 -13.98 14.74
C LEU A 274 12.89 -13.26 13.43
N TYR A 275 11.87 -12.99 12.62
CA TYR A 275 11.98 -12.21 11.39
C TYR A 275 12.56 -10.83 11.68
N LYS A 276 12.06 -10.10 12.68
CA LYS A 276 12.59 -8.77 13.06
C LYS A 276 14.07 -8.83 13.47
N LEU A 277 14.46 -9.86 14.22
CA LEU A 277 15.84 -10.04 14.64
C LEU A 277 16.76 -10.24 13.44
N ILE A 278 16.43 -11.22 12.58
CA ILE A 278 17.23 -11.56 11.41
C ILE A 278 17.25 -10.41 10.41
N PHE A 279 16.11 -9.75 10.20
CA PHE A 279 16.03 -8.57 9.35
C PHE A 279 17.02 -7.50 9.80
N LYS A 280 17.08 -7.19 11.09
CA LYS A 280 18.07 -6.23 11.64
C LYS A 280 19.51 -6.71 11.47
N THR A 281 19.77 -8.01 11.62
CA THR A 281 21.10 -8.59 11.41
C THR A 281 21.55 -8.45 9.96
N VAL A 282 20.68 -8.80 9.00
CA VAL A 282 20.96 -8.66 7.56
C VAL A 282 21.13 -7.17 7.20
N GLU A 283 20.23 -6.31 7.68
CA GLU A 283 20.24 -4.87 7.40
C GLU A 283 21.51 -4.18 7.92
N LYS A 284 22.00 -4.56 9.10
CA LYS A 284 23.18 -3.91 9.70
C LYS A 284 24.51 -4.51 9.28
N ASN A 285 24.57 -5.84 9.11
CA ASN A 285 25.85 -6.54 8.98
C ASN A 285 26.14 -7.00 7.55
N ILE A 286 25.11 -7.17 6.71
CA ILE A 286 25.26 -7.74 5.37
C ILE A 286 24.98 -6.69 4.29
N LEU A 287 23.88 -5.94 4.43
CA LEU A 287 23.44 -4.96 3.44
C LEU A 287 24.50 -3.88 3.11
N PRO A 288 25.27 -3.32 4.07
CA PRO A 288 26.30 -2.34 3.73
C PRO A 288 27.39 -2.90 2.80
N SER A 289 27.76 -4.18 2.97
CA SER A 289 28.74 -4.85 2.12
C SER A 289 28.21 -5.08 0.71
N PHE A 290 26.90 -5.32 0.57
CA PHE A 290 26.25 -5.46 -0.73
C PHE A 290 26.36 -4.18 -1.57
N PHE A 291 26.21 -2.99 -0.96
CA PHE A 291 26.33 -1.73 -1.70
C PHE A 291 27.73 -1.46 -2.27
N HIS A 292 28.75 -2.18 -1.81
CA HIS A 292 30.11 -2.10 -2.33
C HIS A 292 30.48 -3.29 -3.23
N SER A 293 29.51 -4.15 -3.55
CA SER A 293 29.73 -5.40 -4.27
C SER A 293 29.63 -5.23 -5.79
N ALA A 294 30.33 -6.09 -6.53
CA ALA A 294 30.25 -6.11 -8.00
C ALA A 294 28.83 -6.37 -8.55
N PRO A 295 27.98 -7.24 -7.95
CA PRO A 295 26.58 -7.36 -8.35
C PRO A 295 25.80 -6.04 -8.24
N PHE A 296 25.96 -5.30 -7.13
CA PHE A 296 25.25 -4.02 -6.97
C PHE A 296 25.74 -2.94 -7.93
N GLU A 297 27.04 -2.85 -8.18
CA GLU A 297 27.60 -1.91 -9.17
C GLU A 297 27.05 -2.17 -10.58
N ARG A 298 26.86 -3.45 -10.96
CA ARG A 298 26.18 -3.80 -12.21
C ARG A 298 24.72 -3.34 -12.23
N TYR A 299 24.00 -3.51 -11.13
CA TYR A 299 22.62 -3.03 -11.01
C TYR A 299 22.54 -1.51 -11.14
N ARG A 300 23.36 -0.77 -10.37
CA ARG A 300 23.46 0.69 -10.37
C ARG A 300 23.82 1.25 -11.75
N GLY A 301 24.68 0.55 -12.49
CA GLY A 301 25.06 0.92 -13.86
C GLY A 301 23.88 1.02 -14.85
N ASN A 302 22.76 0.33 -14.59
CA ASN A 302 21.56 0.43 -15.42
C ASN A 302 20.78 1.75 -15.22
N PHE A 303 20.96 2.41 -14.07
CA PHE A 303 20.31 3.67 -13.75
C PHE A 303 21.17 4.87 -14.13
N MET A 304 22.50 4.75 -14.04
CA MET A 304 23.44 5.78 -14.51
C MET A 304 23.35 6.05 -16.01
N LYS A 305 23.05 5.03 -16.83
CA LYS A 305 22.94 5.16 -18.29
C LYS A 305 21.66 5.84 -18.77
N LYS A 306 20.65 6.01 -17.91
CA LYS A 306 19.37 6.65 -18.26
C LYS A 306 19.35 8.15 -17.98
N SER A 307 20.39 8.70 -17.34
CA SER A 307 20.49 10.12 -16.97
C SER A 307 21.31 10.96 -17.95
N GLY A 308 21.55 10.47 -19.18
CA GLY A 308 22.31 11.15 -20.23
C GLY A 308 21.48 11.41 -21.48
#